data_AF-A0A2E7V2V5-F1
#
_entry.id   AF-A0A2E7V2V5-F1
#
_cell.length_a   1.000
_cell.length_b   1.000
_cell.length_c   1.000
_cell.angle_alpha   90.00
_cell.angle_beta   90.00
_cell.angle_gamma   90.00
#
_symmetry.space_group_name_H-M   'P 1'
#
loop_
_entity.id
_entity.type
_entity.pdbx_description
1 polymer ?
#
loop_
_entity_poly.entity_id
_entity_poly.type
_entity_poly.pdbx_seq_one_letter_code
_entity_poly.pdbx_strand_id
1 'polypeptide(L)'
;MNDSTAFRYQRIVEEINTAMAAGGHADADLLAETASQYGEATSTINVRLQSAHDLLQKGMASEAIQECELEPNLLDLVQILDFPQRLQWYELIQSWGWPPPPELRVDLAGALDKSYFEVQAIDVLLRQYRLLALGRAPLEQRMQILQQLIQKDPGNPLWQNSLREFELERIKQIKESADAAIYEKDRSAIEALYAELTQQSWYAEVPQDLVQRLYGVLQQFQAGDVILLIRQTVDMMSTARENSDVSSVRSLFQTLQSYNPTAYFPAVDPLIVTIGEIKNWLSQADADGKAQRKKDELDRRFMQAIDKTDLELSEKLVRRLEQAGSVSDVQKKQLMRLRQQVAAGKKRKTMFIVLGTVGIIALAVTLVIIML
;
A
#
# COMPACT_ATOMS: atom_id res chain seq x y z
N MET A 1 -24.73 31.28 -49.61
CA MET A 1 -23.63 31.79 -50.47
C MET A 1 -22.24 31.40 -49.92
N ASN A 2 -22.14 30.56 -48.87
CA ASN A 2 -20.93 30.45 -48.04
C ASN A 2 -20.11 29.15 -48.23
N ASP A 3 -20.71 28.08 -48.76
CA ASP A 3 -19.97 26.88 -49.24
C ASP A 3 -19.02 27.19 -50.41
N SER A 4 -19.14 28.38 -51.01
CA SER A 4 -18.39 28.78 -52.20
C SER A 4 -16.88 28.91 -51.96
N THR A 5 -16.44 29.29 -50.76
CA THR A 5 -15.01 29.52 -50.50
C THR A 5 -14.27 28.22 -50.24
N ALA A 6 -14.82 27.34 -49.40
CA ALA A 6 -14.24 26.01 -49.16
C ALA A 6 -14.20 25.19 -50.45
N PHE A 7 -15.31 25.19 -51.22
CA PHE A 7 -15.36 24.55 -52.53
C PHE A 7 -14.35 25.15 -53.52
N ARG A 8 -14.17 26.48 -53.53
CA ARG A 8 -13.15 27.13 -54.36
C ARG A 8 -11.74 26.65 -54.00
N TYR A 9 -11.41 26.55 -52.71
CA TYR A 9 -10.08 26.10 -52.28
C TYR A 9 -9.85 24.62 -52.58
N GLN A 10 -10.87 23.77 -52.43
CA GLN A 10 -10.80 22.37 -52.87
C GLN A 10 -10.51 22.27 -54.36
N ARG A 11 -11.22 23.05 -55.19
CA ARG A 11 -11.00 23.07 -56.64
C ARG A 11 -9.57 23.51 -57.01
N ILE A 12 -9.02 24.53 -56.33
CA ILE A 12 -7.64 24.96 -56.54
C ILE A 12 -6.67 23.80 -56.25
N VAL A 13 -6.86 23.08 -55.15
CA VAL A 13 -5.99 21.95 -54.77
C VAL A 13 -6.14 20.76 -55.73
N GLU A 14 -7.35 20.49 -56.22
CA GLU A 14 -7.61 19.49 -57.25
C GLU A 14 -6.94 19.85 -58.58
N GLU A 15 -6.99 21.11 -59.00
CA GLU A 15 -6.29 21.63 -60.18
C GLU A 15 -4.76 21.47 -60.03
N ILE A 16 -4.21 21.78 -58.85
CA ILE A 16 -2.79 21.57 -58.55
C ILE A 16 -2.43 20.08 -58.68
N ASN A 17 -3.18 19.20 -58.02
CA ASN A 17 -2.91 17.76 -58.05
C ASN A 17 -3.02 17.20 -59.47
N THR A 18 -3.97 17.69 -60.26
CA THR A 18 -4.15 17.30 -61.67
C THR A 18 -2.97 17.75 -62.52
N ALA A 19 -2.50 18.98 -62.33
CA ALA A 19 -1.37 19.51 -63.08
C ALA A 19 -0.04 18.83 -62.68
N MET A 20 0.14 18.53 -61.39
CA MET A 20 1.27 17.74 -60.89
C MET A 20 1.27 16.32 -61.46
N ALA A 21 0.09 15.70 -61.61
CA ALA A 21 -0.05 14.37 -62.20
C ALA A 21 0.17 14.35 -63.73
N ALA A 22 -0.20 15.43 -64.43
CA ALA A 22 -0.01 15.56 -65.88
C ALA A 22 1.47 15.76 -66.29
N GLY A 23 2.33 16.17 -65.36
CA GLY A 23 3.75 16.43 -65.61
C GLY A 23 3.97 17.61 -66.57
N GLY A 24 5.11 17.63 -67.27
CA GLY A 24 5.52 18.73 -68.18
C GLY A 24 4.63 18.98 -69.42
N HIS A 25 3.42 18.42 -69.47
CA HIS A 25 2.41 18.65 -70.51
C HIS A 25 1.29 19.61 -70.04
N ALA A 26 1.37 20.13 -68.82
CA ALA A 26 0.42 21.10 -68.31
C ALA A 26 0.57 22.47 -69.00
N ASP A 27 -0.55 23.14 -69.22
CA ASP A 27 -0.61 24.50 -69.77
C ASP A 27 0.01 25.50 -68.78
N ALA A 28 1.05 26.21 -69.21
CA ALA A 28 1.81 27.13 -68.40
C ALA A 28 0.97 28.31 -67.89
N ASP A 29 0.02 28.79 -68.70
CA ASP A 29 -0.81 29.93 -68.34
C ASP A 29 -1.84 29.53 -67.27
N LEU A 30 -2.45 28.35 -67.41
CA LEU A 30 -3.37 27.79 -66.42
C LEU A 30 -2.65 27.49 -65.09
N LEU A 31 -1.44 26.93 -65.15
CA LEU A 31 -0.61 26.66 -63.98
C LEU A 31 -0.22 27.94 -63.22
N ALA A 32 0.14 29.00 -63.95
CA ALA A 32 0.45 30.30 -63.36
C ALA A 32 -0.76 30.91 -62.66
N GLU A 33 -1.96 30.78 -63.27
CA GLU A 33 -3.21 31.21 -62.66
C GLU A 33 -3.51 30.43 -61.37
N THR A 34 -3.44 29.10 -61.39
CA THR A 34 -3.65 28.26 -60.21
C THR A 34 -2.63 28.56 -59.09
N ALA A 35 -1.36 28.82 -59.44
CA ALA A 35 -0.34 29.23 -58.47
C ALA A 35 -0.67 30.57 -57.80
N SER A 36 -1.14 31.56 -58.58
CA SER A 36 -1.59 32.84 -58.05
C SER A 36 -2.80 32.68 -57.13
N GLN A 37 -3.80 31.88 -57.54
CA GLN A 37 -5.00 31.63 -56.74
C GLN A 37 -4.69 30.91 -55.42
N TYR A 38 -3.78 29.94 -55.42
CA TYR A 38 -3.31 29.26 -54.22
C TYR A 38 -2.56 30.22 -53.29
N GLY A 39 -1.71 31.09 -53.84
CA GLY A 39 -0.98 32.10 -53.07
C GLY A 39 -1.91 33.10 -52.38
N GLU A 40 -2.94 33.57 -53.08
CA GLU A 40 -3.98 34.46 -52.52
C GLU A 40 -4.76 33.78 -51.39
N ALA A 41 -5.19 32.52 -51.62
CA ALA A 41 -5.89 31.72 -50.61
C ALA A 41 -5.04 31.54 -49.35
N THR A 42 -3.76 31.19 -49.51
CA THR A 42 -2.82 31.00 -48.40
C THR A 42 -2.57 32.29 -47.63
N SER A 43 -2.42 33.42 -48.32
CA SER A 43 -2.26 34.73 -47.67
C SER A 43 -3.49 35.10 -46.84
N THR A 44 -4.69 34.86 -47.37
CA THR A 44 -5.95 35.16 -46.69
C THR A 44 -6.11 34.34 -45.41
N ILE A 45 -5.79 33.04 -45.47
CA ILE A 45 -5.83 32.15 -44.30
C ILE A 45 -4.79 32.54 -43.26
N ASN A 46 -3.57 32.88 -43.68
CA ASN A 46 -2.52 33.30 -42.76
C ASN A 46 -2.89 34.57 -41.97
N VAL A 47 -3.60 35.53 -42.58
CA VAL A 47 -4.09 36.73 -41.88
C VAL A 47 -5.09 36.37 -40.79
N ARG A 48 -6.05 35.47 -41.10
CA ARG A 48 -7.02 34.99 -40.11
C ARG A 48 -6.36 34.20 -38.98
N LEU A 49 -5.42 33.31 -39.31
CA LEU A 49 -4.64 32.55 -38.32
C LEU A 49 -3.85 33.47 -37.39
N GLN A 50 -3.23 34.52 -37.94
CA GLN A 50 -2.50 35.49 -37.13
C GLN A 50 -3.42 36.28 -36.20
N SER A 51 -4.58 36.72 -36.69
CA SER A 51 -5.59 37.42 -35.88
C SER A 51 -6.06 36.56 -34.70
N ALA A 52 -6.41 35.30 -34.96
CA ALA A 52 -6.82 34.36 -33.93
C ALA A 52 -5.68 34.04 -32.94
N HIS A 53 -4.44 33.91 -33.43
CA HIS A 53 -3.27 33.72 -32.58
C HIS A 53 -3.00 34.94 -31.68
N ASP A 54 -3.14 36.17 -32.20
CA ASP A 54 -2.96 37.39 -31.42
C ASP A 54 -4.01 37.52 -30.30
N LEU A 55 -5.23 37.01 -30.52
CA LEU A 55 -6.27 36.92 -29.49
C LEU A 55 -5.88 35.92 -28.39
N LEU A 56 -5.33 34.75 -28.75
CA LEU A 56 -4.81 33.79 -27.78
C LEU A 56 -3.68 34.39 -26.92
N GLN A 57 -2.74 35.11 -27.54
CA GLN A 57 -1.63 35.77 -26.81
C GLN A 57 -2.13 36.82 -25.81
N LYS A 58 -3.32 37.39 -26.04
CA LYS A 58 -3.99 38.34 -25.14
C LYS A 58 -4.85 37.66 -24.06
N GLY A 59 -4.91 36.32 -24.04
CA GLY A 59 -5.76 35.55 -23.13
C GLY A 59 -7.25 35.53 -23.51
N MET A 60 -7.58 35.98 -24.73
CA MET A 60 -8.96 36.06 -25.26
C MET A 60 -9.31 34.79 -26.02
N ALA A 61 -9.34 33.66 -25.31
CA ALA A 61 -9.47 32.34 -25.94
C ALA A 61 -10.85 32.12 -26.59
N SER A 62 -11.91 32.64 -25.98
CA SER A 62 -13.27 32.54 -26.54
C SER A 62 -13.42 33.33 -27.85
N GLU A 63 -12.83 34.52 -27.92
CA GLU A 63 -12.82 35.35 -29.13
C GLU A 63 -11.97 34.72 -30.24
N ALA A 64 -10.82 34.13 -29.89
CA ALA A 64 -9.97 33.41 -30.84
C ALA A 64 -10.69 32.21 -31.46
N ILE A 65 -11.44 31.46 -30.64
CA ILE A 65 -12.28 30.34 -31.11
C ILE A 65 -13.39 30.86 -32.03
N GLN A 66 -14.09 31.92 -31.63
CA GLN A 66 -15.15 32.47 -32.46
C GLN A 66 -14.63 32.91 -33.85
N GLU A 67 -13.46 33.55 -33.91
CA GLU A 67 -12.78 33.94 -35.16
C GLU A 67 -12.49 32.73 -36.08
N CYS A 68 -12.14 31.59 -35.47
CA CYS A 68 -11.90 30.33 -36.18
C CYS A 68 -13.22 29.66 -36.65
N GLU A 69 -14.30 29.76 -35.89
CA GLU A 69 -15.62 29.21 -36.24
C GLU A 69 -16.38 30.07 -37.25
N LEU A 70 -15.97 31.33 -37.47
CA LEU A 70 -16.56 32.16 -38.52
C LEU A 70 -16.51 31.44 -39.86
N GLU A 71 -17.68 31.28 -40.49
CA GLU A 71 -17.80 30.57 -41.76
C GLU A 71 -16.99 31.26 -42.88
N PRO A 72 -16.20 30.51 -43.67
CA PRO A 72 -15.94 29.07 -43.53
C PRO A 72 -14.90 28.81 -42.43
N ASN A 73 -15.07 27.68 -41.72
CA ASN A 73 -14.23 27.31 -40.58
C ASN A 73 -12.74 27.37 -40.96
N LEU A 74 -11.97 28.08 -40.15
CA LEU A 74 -10.58 28.39 -40.45
C LEU A 74 -9.69 27.14 -40.51
N LEU A 75 -9.89 26.19 -39.58
CA LEU A 75 -9.08 24.97 -39.51
C LEU A 75 -9.41 24.02 -40.68
N ASP A 76 -10.67 23.96 -41.10
CA ASP A 76 -11.06 23.18 -42.29
C ASP A 76 -10.38 23.75 -43.55
N LEU A 77 -10.32 25.08 -43.69
CA LEU A 77 -9.64 25.73 -44.82
C LEU A 77 -8.12 25.48 -44.79
N VAL A 78 -7.50 25.47 -43.61
CA VAL A 78 -6.08 25.09 -43.45
C VAL A 78 -5.87 23.64 -43.89
N GLN A 79 -6.75 22.72 -43.47
CA GLN A 79 -6.65 21.31 -43.86
C GLN A 79 -6.79 21.09 -45.37
N ILE A 80 -7.63 21.88 -46.04
CA ILE A 80 -7.76 21.83 -47.51
C ILE A 80 -6.45 22.30 -48.17
N LEU A 81 -5.88 23.42 -47.72
CA LEU A 81 -4.68 24.01 -48.33
C LEU A 81 -3.37 23.28 -47.96
N ASP A 82 -3.38 22.49 -46.88
CA ASP A 82 -2.26 21.67 -46.42
C ASP A 82 -2.29 20.25 -47.01
N PHE A 83 -2.11 20.15 -48.33
CA PHE A 83 -2.13 18.87 -49.05
C PHE A 83 -0.74 18.21 -49.14
N PRO A 84 -0.66 16.87 -49.27
CA PRO A 84 0.61 16.14 -49.19
C PRO A 84 1.70 16.55 -50.21
N GLN A 85 1.30 17.01 -51.40
CA GLN A 85 2.20 17.35 -52.49
C GLN A 85 2.65 18.81 -52.48
N ARG A 86 2.34 19.58 -51.42
CA ARG A 86 2.60 21.03 -51.33
C ARG A 86 4.06 21.40 -51.57
N LEU A 87 5.01 20.64 -51.02
CA LEU A 87 6.44 20.90 -51.23
C LEU A 87 6.85 20.73 -52.70
N GLN A 88 6.36 19.67 -53.35
CA GLN A 88 6.63 19.40 -54.77
C GLN A 88 6.01 20.47 -55.66
N TRP A 89 4.83 20.98 -55.29
CA TRP A 89 4.21 22.13 -55.95
C TRP A 89 5.07 23.40 -55.85
N TYR A 90 5.68 23.66 -54.70
CA TYR A 90 6.56 24.83 -54.51
C TYR A 90 7.82 24.72 -55.35
N GLU A 91 8.43 23.53 -55.37
CA GLU A 91 9.59 23.23 -56.24
C GLU A 91 9.24 23.41 -57.71
N LEU A 92 8.04 22.97 -58.13
CA LEU A 92 7.55 23.17 -59.48
C LEU A 92 7.44 24.68 -59.78
N ILE A 93 6.69 25.46 -59.00
CA ILE A 93 6.55 26.92 -59.22
C ILE A 93 7.91 27.62 -59.31
N GLN A 94 8.84 27.27 -58.43
CA GLN A 94 10.20 27.85 -58.44
C GLN A 94 10.98 27.47 -59.71
N SER A 95 10.85 26.24 -60.20
CA SER A 95 11.52 25.82 -61.44
C SER A 95 11.04 26.59 -62.68
N TRP A 96 9.80 27.10 -62.66
CA TRP A 96 9.23 27.96 -63.70
C TRP A 96 9.57 29.45 -63.52
N GLY A 97 10.26 29.83 -62.43
CA GLY A 97 10.65 31.20 -62.14
C GLY A 97 9.50 32.10 -61.66
N TRP A 98 8.37 31.52 -61.27
CA TRP A 98 7.24 32.25 -60.72
C TRP A 98 7.46 32.56 -59.23
N PRO A 99 6.84 33.63 -58.70
CA PRO A 99 6.95 33.94 -57.28
C PRO A 99 6.36 32.79 -56.45
N PRO A 100 7.10 32.26 -55.45
CA PRO A 100 6.58 31.21 -54.60
C PRO A 100 5.40 31.74 -53.77
N PRO A 101 4.34 30.95 -53.58
CA PRO A 101 3.25 31.34 -52.69
C PRO A 101 3.77 31.48 -51.24
N PRO A 102 3.12 32.29 -50.40
CA PRO A 102 3.48 32.39 -49.00
C PRO A 102 3.40 31.03 -48.29
N GLU A 103 4.20 30.85 -47.26
CA GLU A 103 4.16 29.63 -46.45
C GLU A 103 2.88 29.60 -45.59
N LEU A 104 2.10 28.52 -45.68
CA LEU A 104 0.94 28.30 -44.83
C LEU A 104 1.39 28.08 -43.38
N ARG A 105 0.88 28.89 -42.45
CA ARG A 105 1.23 28.90 -41.02
C ARG A 105 0.54 27.77 -40.23
N VAL A 106 0.86 26.51 -40.56
CA VAL A 106 0.27 25.32 -39.93
C VAL A 106 0.60 25.23 -38.43
N ASP A 107 1.72 25.81 -38.02
CA ASP A 107 2.12 25.97 -36.62
C ASP A 107 1.11 26.77 -35.79
N LEU A 108 0.59 27.87 -36.35
CA LEU A 108 -0.45 28.67 -35.71
C LEU A 108 -1.77 27.91 -35.62
N ALA A 109 -2.13 27.16 -36.66
CA ALA A 109 -3.32 26.29 -36.66
C ALA A 109 -3.23 25.21 -35.57
N GLY A 110 -2.05 24.58 -35.40
CA GLY A 110 -1.82 23.60 -34.34
C GLY A 110 -1.84 24.20 -32.94
N ALA A 111 -1.43 25.47 -32.76
CA ALA A 111 -1.58 26.18 -31.49
C ALA A 111 -3.06 26.47 -31.17
N LEU A 112 -3.84 26.88 -32.17
CA LEU A 112 -5.28 27.12 -32.04
C LEU A 112 -6.05 25.85 -31.68
N ASP A 113 -5.76 24.74 -32.35
CA ASP A 113 -6.40 23.44 -32.09
C ASP A 113 -6.19 22.99 -30.63
N LYS A 114 -4.98 23.17 -30.08
CA LYS A 114 -4.71 22.91 -28.65
C LYS A 114 -5.57 23.79 -27.73
N SER A 115 -5.70 25.08 -28.03
CA SER A 115 -6.53 26.00 -27.25
C SER A 115 -8.03 25.65 -27.32
N TYR A 116 -8.51 25.13 -28.46
CA TYR A 116 -9.86 24.59 -28.58
C TYR A 116 -10.13 23.47 -27.58
N PHE A 117 -9.21 22.50 -27.47
CA PHE A 117 -9.35 21.40 -26.52
C PHE A 117 -9.40 21.88 -25.07
N GLU A 118 -8.56 22.85 -24.71
CA GLU A 118 -8.49 23.41 -23.36
C GLU A 118 -9.77 24.15 -22.98
N VAL A 119 -10.30 25.01 -23.87
CA VAL A 119 -11.53 25.76 -23.63
C VAL A 119 -12.75 24.84 -23.58
N GLN A 120 -12.86 23.87 -24.50
CA GLN A 120 -13.97 22.92 -24.50
C GLN A 120 -14.03 22.11 -23.20
N ALA A 121 -12.88 21.71 -22.65
CA ALA A 121 -12.82 20.99 -21.38
C ALA A 121 -13.40 21.83 -20.22
N ILE A 122 -13.07 23.13 -20.16
CA ILE A 122 -13.62 24.06 -19.16
C ILE A 122 -15.13 24.25 -19.38
N ASP A 123 -15.58 24.38 -20.62
CA ASP A 123 -16.99 24.61 -20.96
C ASP A 123 -17.90 23.43 -20.59
N VAL A 124 -17.39 22.20 -20.71
CA VAL A 124 -18.08 21.00 -20.20
C VAL A 124 -18.25 21.09 -18.69
N LEU A 125 -17.19 21.45 -17.95
CA LEU A 125 -17.24 21.62 -16.50
C LEU A 125 -18.18 22.75 -16.07
N LEU A 126 -18.19 23.88 -16.77
CA LEU A 126 -19.10 25.00 -16.49
C LEU A 126 -20.57 24.61 -16.72
N ARG A 127 -20.86 23.86 -17.79
CA ARG A 127 -22.22 23.33 -18.03
C ARG A 127 -22.65 22.38 -16.90
N GLN A 128 -21.78 21.47 -16.49
CA GLN A 128 -22.04 20.57 -15.36
C GLN A 128 -22.27 21.36 -14.07
N TYR A 129 -21.41 22.34 -13.76
CA TYR A 129 -21.55 23.19 -12.59
C TYR A 129 -22.90 23.93 -12.57
N ARG A 130 -23.30 24.53 -13.70
CA ARG A 130 -24.60 25.21 -13.85
C ARG A 130 -25.76 24.25 -13.62
N LEU A 131 -25.71 23.04 -14.17
CA LEU A 131 -26.74 22.01 -13.96
C LEU A 131 -26.85 21.62 -12.48
N LEU A 132 -25.72 21.38 -11.80
CA LEU A 132 -25.70 21.06 -10.37
C LEU A 132 -26.23 22.22 -9.51
N ALA A 133 -25.90 23.47 -9.86
CA ALA A 133 -26.40 24.65 -9.18
C ALA A 133 -27.92 24.81 -9.33
N LEU A 134 -28.43 24.70 -10.56
CA LEU A 134 -29.87 24.79 -10.86
C LEU A 134 -30.65 23.64 -10.21
N GLY A 135 -30.09 22.43 -10.24
CA GLY A 135 -30.66 21.24 -9.61
C GLY A 135 -30.53 21.21 -8.08
N ARG A 136 -29.90 22.24 -7.47
CA ARG A 136 -29.62 22.31 -6.02
C ARG A 136 -28.92 21.05 -5.50
N ALA A 137 -27.97 20.54 -6.27
CA ALA A 137 -27.21 19.35 -5.90
C ALA A 137 -26.46 19.54 -4.56
N PRO A 138 -26.12 18.42 -3.87
CA PRO A 138 -25.32 18.45 -2.65
C PRO A 138 -24.05 19.28 -2.83
N LEU A 139 -23.64 19.96 -1.75
CA LEU A 139 -22.52 20.89 -1.75
C LEU A 139 -21.22 20.22 -2.21
N GLU A 140 -20.98 18.99 -1.76
CA GLU A 140 -19.83 18.15 -2.14
C GLU A 140 -19.68 18.00 -3.66
N GLN A 141 -20.78 17.71 -4.36
CA GLN A 141 -20.76 17.53 -5.82
C GLN A 141 -20.36 18.84 -6.53
N ARG A 142 -20.85 19.98 -6.03
CA ARG A 142 -20.51 21.29 -6.59
C ARG A 142 -19.06 21.67 -6.29
N MET A 143 -18.55 21.35 -5.10
CA MET A 143 -17.15 21.54 -4.71
C MET A 143 -16.20 20.72 -5.60
N GLN A 144 -16.54 19.46 -5.91
CA GLN A 144 -15.73 18.62 -6.80
C GLN A 144 -15.56 19.23 -8.19
N ILE A 145 -16.61 19.81 -8.78
CA ILE A 145 -16.51 20.49 -10.07
C ILE A 145 -15.66 21.77 -9.96
N LEU A 146 -15.81 22.55 -8.89
CA LEU A 146 -14.97 23.73 -8.65
C LEU A 146 -13.49 23.38 -8.50
N GLN A 147 -13.15 22.28 -7.82
CA GLN A 147 -11.77 21.79 -7.73
C GLN A 147 -11.21 21.42 -9.11
N GLN A 148 -11.99 20.77 -9.96
CA GLN A 148 -11.59 20.47 -11.34
C GLN A 148 -11.40 21.74 -12.17
N LEU A 149 -12.29 22.74 -12.03
CA LEU A 149 -12.15 24.05 -12.66
C LEU A 149 -10.85 24.74 -12.23
N ILE A 150 -10.52 24.73 -10.93
CA ILE A 150 -9.27 25.31 -10.43
C ILE A 150 -8.03 24.56 -10.95
N GLN A 151 -8.10 23.23 -11.11
CA GLN A 151 -6.99 22.48 -11.70
C GLN A 151 -6.75 22.84 -13.18
N LYS A 152 -7.81 23.20 -13.91
CA LYS A 152 -7.73 23.59 -15.33
C LYS A 152 -7.45 25.08 -15.54
N ASP A 153 -7.92 25.92 -14.63
CA ASP A 153 -7.81 27.38 -14.65
C ASP A 153 -7.40 27.89 -13.26
N PRO A 154 -6.16 27.61 -12.81
CA PRO A 154 -5.70 27.96 -11.46
C PRO A 154 -5.55 29.46 -11.24
N GLY A 155 -5.43 30.25 -12.31
CA GLY A 155 -5.26 31.71 -12.25
C GLY A 155 -6.55 32.47 -11.94
N ASN A 156 -7.71 31.81 -11.95
CA ASN A 156 -8.99 32.47 -11.82
C ASN A 156 -9.45 32.56 -10.35
N PRO A 157 -9.48 33.77 -9.76
CA PRO A 157 -9.81 33.95 -8.35
C PRO A 157 -11.29 33.68 -8.04
N LEU A 158 -12.18 33.72 -9.05
CA LEU A 158 -13.60 33.47 -8.83
C LEU A 158 -13.84 32.03 -8.38
N TRP A 159 -13.18 31.05 -9.02
CA TRP A 159 -13.30 29.64 -8.65
C TRP A 159 -12.79 29.37 -7.24
N GLN A 160 -11.66 29.95 -6.89
CA GLN A 160 -11.06 29.80 -5.56
C GLN A 160 -11.94 30.42 -4.47
N ASN A 161 -12.49 31.61 -4.71
CA ASN A 161 -13.39 32.27 -3.75
C ASN A 161 -14.70 31.49 -3.58
N SER A 162 -15.32 31.03 -4.67
CA SER A 162 -16.52 30.20 -4.59
C SER A 162 -16.27 28.87 -3.88
N LEU A 163 -15.13 28.22 -4.12
CA LEU A 163 -14.77 26.99 -3.41
C LEU A 163 -14.58 27.25 -1.92
N ARG A 164 -13.89 28.33 -1.54
CA ARG A 164 -13.72 28.71 -0.13
C ARG A 164 -15.06 28.96 0.56
N GLU A 165 -16.00 29.64 -0.09
CA GLU A 165 -17.35 29.86 0.46
C GLU A 165 -18.12 28.55 0.68
N PHE A 166 -18.03 27.62 -0.28
CA PHE A 166 -18.66 26.30 -0.14
C PHE A 166 -17.99 25.48 0.95
N GLU A 167 -16.67 25.52 1.05
CA GLU A 167 -15.93 24.85 2.11
C GLU A 167 -16.30 25.36 3.50
N LEU A 168 -16.46 26.67 3.68
CA LEU A 168 -16.93 27.25 4.95
C LEU A 168 -18.32 26.72 5.33
N GLU A 169 -19.22 26.60 4.36
CA GLU A 169 -20.55 26.04 4.60
C GLU A 169 -20.51 24.53 4.87
N ARG A 170 -19.63 23.80 4.17
CA ARG A 170 -19.41 22.38 4.42
C ARG A 170 -18.86 22.13 5.82
N ILE A 171 -17.94 22.96 6.30
CA ILE A 171 -17.41 22.86 7.66
C ILE A 171 -18.53 23.03 8.70
N LYS A 172 -19.51 23.92 8.47
CA LYS A 172 -20.68 24.03 9.36
C LYS A 172 -21.52 22.75 9.34
N GLN A 173 -21.79 22.18 8.15
CA GLN A 173 -22.51 20.92 8.02
C GLN A 173 -21.77 19.78 8.73
N ILE A 174 -20.45 19.68 8.58
CA ILE A 174 -19.61 18.70 9.26
C ILE A 174 -19.73 18.87 10.78
N LYS A 175 -19.73 20.10 11.29
CA LYS A 175 -19.90 20.35 12.72
C LYS A 175 -21.24 19.84 13.24
N GLU A 176 -22.34 20.12 12.52
CA GLU A 176 -23.68 19.64 12.88
C GLU A 176 -23.76 18.10 12.81
N SER A 177 -23.24 17.50 11.75
CA SER A 177 -23.17 16.04 11.60
C SER A 177 -22.28 15.38 12.65
N ALA A 178 -21.20 16.05 13.06
CA ALA A 178 -20.31 15.59 14.12
C ALA A 178 -21.03 15.56 15.47
N ASP A 179 -21.78 16.61 15.82
CA ASP A 179 -22.54 16.66 17.06
C ASP A 179 -23.59 15.53 17.11
N ALA A 180 -24.30 15.29 15.99
CA ALA A 180 -25.25 14.18 15.88
C ALA A 180 -24.56 12.81 16.00
N ALA A 181 -23.47 12.58 15.25
CA ALA A 181 -22.75 11.30 15.27
C ALA A 181 -22.14 10.98 16.64
N ILE A 182 -21.62 12.00 17.35
CA ILE A 182 -21.12 11.85 18.72
C ILE A 182 -22.26 11.47 19.68
N TYR A 183 -23.42 12.12 19.56
CA TYR A 183 -24.59 11.81 20.38
C TYR A 183 -25.09 10.38 20.15
N GLU A 184 -25.18 9.96 18.88
CA GLU A 184 -25.61 8.61 18.47
C GLU A 184 -24.53 7.54 18.69
N LYS A 185 -23.31 7.95 19.04
CA LYS A 185 -22.12 7.09 19.14
C LYS A 185 -21.82 6.35 17.82
N ASP A 186 -22.13 6.97 16.69
CA ASP A 186 -21.82 6.43 15.36
C ASP A 186 -20.34 6.66 15.04
N ARG A 187 -19.51 5.67 15.39
CA ARG A 187 -18.08 5.69 15.12
C ARG A 187 -17.76 5.84 13.63
N SER A 188 -18.49 5.15 12.75
CA SER A 188 -18.19 5.16 11.32
C SER A 188 -18.39 6.56 10.74
N ALA A 189 -19.45 7.24 11.14
CA ALA A 189 -19.70 8.62 10.74
C ALA A 189 -18.60 9.57 11.26
N ILE A 190 -18.17 9.41 12.52
CA ILE A 190 -17.09 10.24 13.10
C ILE A 190 -15.76 10.02 12.36
N GLU A 191 -15.42 8.78 12.02
CA GLU A 191 -14.22 8.45 11.23
C GLU A 191 -14.26 9.10 9.84
N ALA A 192 -15.41 9.04 9.16
CA ALA A 192 -15.60 9.68 7.86
C ALA A 192 -15.44 11.20 7.93
N LEU A 193 -16.08 11.86 8.91
CA LEU A 193 -15.98 13.31 9.10
C LEU A 193 -14.56 13.75 9.46
N TYR A 194 -13.86 12.99 10.31
CA TYR A 194 -12.46 13.26 10.65
C TYR A 194 -11.54 13.11 9.43
N ALA A 195 -11.75 12.07 8.61
CA ALA A 195 -11.00 11.88 7.37
C ALA A 195 -11.24 13.03 6.38
N GLU A 196 -12.48 13.46 6.20
CA GLU A 196 -12.81 14.59 5.31
C GLU A 196 -12.07 15.88 5.71
N LEU A 197 -12.03 16.20 7.01
CA LEU A 197 -11.33 17.39 7.52
C LEU A 197 -9.79 17.32 7.42
N THR A 198 -9.20 16.11 7.38
CA THR A 198 -7.75 15.94 7.50
C THR A 198 -7.06 15.51 6.19
N GLN A 199 -7.77 14.83 5.29
CA GLN A 199 -7.19 14.28 4.06
C GLN A 199 -7.41 15.20 2.85
N GLN A 200 -8.45 16.04 2.86
CA GLN A 200 -8.74 16.95 1.77
C GLN A 200 -7.92 18.23 1.88
N SER A 201 -7.53 18.81 0.74
CA SER A 201 -6.89 20.13 0.69
C SER A 201 -7.96 21.22 0.69
N TRP A 202 -8.08 21.94 1.81
CA TRP A 202 -9.05 23.02 2.00
C TRP A 202 -8.44 24.39 1.67
N TYR A 203 -9.18 25.22 0.95
CA TYR A 203 -8.91 26.65 0.76
C TYR A 203 -9.42 27.52 1.93
N ALA A 204 -10.47 27.06 2.61
CA ALA A 204 -10.92 27.60 3.88
C ALA A 204 -10.08 27.05 5.03
N GLU A 205 -9.90 27.84 6.08
CA GLU A 205 -9.22 27.39 7.29
C GLU A 205 -10.10 26.40 8.05
N VAL A 206 -9.59 25.18 8.24
CA VAL A 206 -10.29 24.13 9.00
C VAL A 206 -10.13 24.37 10.51
N PRO A 207 -11.24 24.48 11.27
CA PRO A 207 -11.19 24.68 12.72
C PRO A 207 -10.50 23.51 13.43
N GLN A 208 -9.34 23.77 14.04
CA GLN A 208 -8.53 22.74 14.69
C GLN A 208 -9.20 22.17 15.95
N ASP A 209 -10.02 22.96 16.63
CA ASP A 209 -10.82 22.52 17.77
C ASP A 209 -11.79 21.39 17.38
N LEU A 210 -12.42 21.48 16.21
CA LEU A 210 -13.30 20.44 15.68
C LEU A 210 -12.52 19.15 15.38
N VAL A 211 -11.36 19.27 14.73
CA VAL A 211 -10.48 18.13 14.40
C VAL A 211 -10.02 17.41 15.67
N GLN A 212 -9.54 18.16 16.67
CA GLN A 212 -9.10 17.61 17.95
C GLN A 212 -10.24 16.96 18.73
N ARG A 213 -11.44 17.54 18.68
CA ARG A 213 -12.63 16.95 19.32
C ARG A 213 -12.99 15.60 18.71
N LEU A 214 -13.06 15.51 17.38
CA LEU A 214 -13.37 14.24 16.69
C LEU A 214 -12.29 13.20 16.96
N TYR A 215 -11.02 13.57 16.88
CA TYR A 215 -9.91 12.69 17.21
C TYR A 215 -10.00 12.15 18.65
N GLY A 216 -10.28 13.02 19.62
CA GLY A 216 -10.45 12.63 21.02
C GLY A 216 -11.58 11.62 21.23
N VAL A 217 -12.71 11.78 20.52
CA VAL A 217 -13.82 10.83 20.58
C VAL A 217 -13.44 9.48 19.95
N LEU A 218 -12.76 9.49 18.80
CA LEU A 218 -12.26 8.26 18.17
C LEU A 218 -11.28 7.50 19.07
N GLN A 219 -10.40 8.22 19.78
CA GLN A 219 -9.50 7.63 20.77
C GLN A 219 -10.26 6.99 21.94
N GLN A 220 -11.37 7.58 22.38
CA GLN A 220 -12.22 6.99 23.42
C GLN A 220 -12.89 5.70 22.95
N PHE A 221 -13.38 5.64 21.70
CA PHE A 221 -13.91 4.39 21.13
C PHE A 221 -12.83 3.32 21.05
N GLN A 222 -11.65 3.66 20.55
CA GLN A 222 -10.52 2.74 20.47
C GLN A 222 -10.12 2.22 21.86
N ALA A 223 -10.09 3.09 22.89
CA ALA A 223 -9.84 2.68 24.26
C ALA A 223 -10.93 1.73 24.78
N GLY A 224 -12.20 1.99 24.45
CA GLY A 224 -13.32 1.11 24.78
C GLY A 224 -13.20 -0.29 24.18
N ASP A 225 -12.79 -0.39 22.90
CA ASP A 225 -12.57 -1.67 22.23
C ASP A 225 -11.42 -2.45 22.88
N VAL A 226 -10.32 -1.77 23.17
CA VAL A 226 -9.16 -2.39 23.85
C VAL A 226 -9.55 -2.91 25.22
N ILE A 227 -10.35 -2.15 25.99
CA ILE A 227 -10.90 -2.58 27.28
C ILE A 227 -11.74 -3.85 27.14
N LEU A 228 -12.57 -3.95 26.09
CA LEU A 228 -13.41 -5.12 25.84
C LEU A 228 -12.56 -6.34 25.43
N LEU A 229 -11.56 -6.16 24.57
CA LEU A 229 -10.61 -7.21 24.19
C LEU A 229 -9.80 -7.71 25.39
N ILE A 230 -9.36 -6.81 26.27
CA ILE A 230 -8.68 -7.17 27.52
C ILE A 230 -9.59 -8.06 28.37
N ARG A 231 -10.86 -7.66 28.57
CA ARG A 231 -11.83 -8.45 29.35
C ARG A 231 -12.03 -9.85 28.77
N GLN A 232 -12.30 -9.95 27.47
CA GLN A 232 -12.47 -11.23 26.79
C GLN A 232 -11.22 -12.12 26.90
N THR A 233 -10.03 -11.54 26.75
CA THR A 233 -8.76 -12.28 26.86
C THR A 233 -8.58 -12.84 28.28
N VAL A 234 -8.89 -12.05 29.31
CA VAL A 234 -8.81 -12.48 30.72
C VAL A 234 -9.82 -13.60 31.02
N ASP A 235 -11.03 -13.52 30.48
CA ASP A 235 -12.04 -14.58 30.62
C ASP A 235 -11.56 -15.88 29.96
N MET A 236 -11.05 -15.81 28.73
CA MET A 236 -10.47 -16.97 28.03
C MET A 236 -9.30 -17.58 28.78
N MET A 237 -8.43 -16.75 29.37
CA MET A 237 -7.32 -17.21 30.20
C MET A 237 -7.80 -17.91 31.46
N SER A 238 -8.87 -17.42 32.09
CA SER A 238 -9.44 -18.03 33.29
C SER A 238 -10.02 -19.41 32.97
N THR A 239 -10.75 -19.56 31.86
CA THR A 239 -11.23 -20.87 31.38
C THR A 239 -10.08 -21.81 31.01
N ALA A 240 -9.03 -21.33 30.34
CA ALA A 240 -7.87 -22.15 29.99
C ALA A 240 -7.10 -22.61 31.25
N ARG A 241 -7.03 -21.76 32.29
CA ARG A 241 -6.45 -22.09 33.60
C ARG A 241 -7.26 -23.17 34.31
N GLU A 242 -8.59 -23.07 34.32
CA GLU A 242 -9.47 -24.10 34.90
C GLU A 242 -9.24 -25.48 34.25
N ASN A 243 -8.99 -25.49 32.94
CA ASN A 243 -8.66 -26.70 32.18
C ASN A 243 -7.18 -27.13 32.30
N SER A 244 -6.36 -26.43 33.11
CA SER A 244 -4.92 -26.66 33.26
C SER A 244 -4.11 -26.61 31.95
N ASP A 245 -4.59 -25.88 30.95
CA ASP A 245 -3.90 -25.69 29.66
C ASP A 245 -2.87 -24.55 29.75
N VAL A 246 -1.68 -24.88 30.24
CA VAL A 246 -0.57 -23.94 30.43
C VAL A 246 -0.13 -23.27 29.12
N SER A 247 -0.18 -24.01 28.00
CA SER A 247 0.19 -23.50 26.67
C SER A 247 -0.71 -22.36 26.22
N SER A 248 -2.03 -22.56 26.31
CA SER A 248 -3.02 -21.57 25.89
C SER A 248 -3.03 -20.35 26.80
N VAL A 249 -2.90 -20.54 28.13
CA VAL A 249 -2.80 -19.39 29.06
C VAL A 249 -1.55 -18.56 28.74
N ARG A 250 -0.43 -19.19 28.38
CA ARG A 250 0.81 -18.45 28.05
C ARG A 250 0.67 -17.64 26.77
N SER A 251 0.09 -18.19 25.71
CA SER A 251 -0.10 -17.45 24.45
C SER A 251 -1.05 -16.27 24.64
N LEU A 252 -2.17 -16.48 25.34
CA LEU A 252 -3.12 -15.42 25.67
C LEU A 252 -2.48 -14.34 26.56
N PHE A 253 -1.64 -14.71 27.52
CA PHE A 253 -0.92 -13.74 28.35
C PHE A 253 0.06 -12.87 27.56
N GLN A 254 0.70 -13.42 26.51
CA GLN A 254 1.55 -12.63 25.62
C GLN A 254 0.72 -11.65 24.80
N THR A 255 -0.42 -12.08 24.26
CA THR A 255 -1.37 -11.20 23.57
C THR A 255 -1.84 -10.08 24.50
N LEU A 256 -2.23 -10.41 25.74
CA LEU A 256 -2.67 -9.45 26.75
C LEU A 256 -1.61 -8.36 27.04
N GLN A 257 -0.32 -8.72 27.07
CA GLN A 257 0.75 -7.75 27.31
C GLN A 257 0.85 -6.68 26.21
N SER A 258 0.52 -7.03 24.95
CA SER A 258 0.52 -6.07 23.84
C SER A 258 -0.52 -4.96 24.01
N TYR A 259 -1.59 -5.22 24.77
CA TYR A 259 -2.64 -4.24 25.07
C TYR A 259 -2.32 -3.34 26.27
N ASN A 260 -1.23 -3.57 27.01
CA ASN A 260 -0.81 -2.81 28.18
C ASN A 260 -1.96 -2.46 29.16
N PRO A 261 -2.58 -3.46 29.82
CA PRO A 261 -3.80 -3.27 30.61
C PRO A 261 -3.66 -2.27 31.76
N THR A 262 -2.46 -2.04 32.31
CA THR A 262 -2.24 -1.03 33.36
C THR A 262 -2.40 0.41 32.88
N ALA A 263 -2.44 0.65 31.57
CA ALA A 263 -2.78 1.96 31.01
C ALA A 263 -4.28 2.26 31.05
N TYR A 264 -5.13 1.22 31.10
CA TYR A 264 -6.59 1.33 30.99
C TYR A 264 -7.32 1.09 32.31
N PHE A 265 -6.71 0.35 33.23
CA PHE A 265 -7.32 -0.02 34.51
C PHE A 265 -6.44 0.41 35.70
N PRO A 266 -7.04 0.90 36.80
CA PRO A 266 -6.30 1.19 38.02
C PRO A 266 -5.74 -0.09 38.65
N ALA A 267 -4.66 0.02 39.43
CA ALA A 267 -4.00 -1.14 40.03
C ALA A 267 -4.88 -1.98 40.97
N VAL A 268 -5.96 -1.40 41.48
CA VAL A 268 -6.93 -2.06 42.40
C VAL A 268 -8.10 -2.69 41.63
N ASP A 269 -8.15 -2.56 40.31
CA ASP A 269 -9.22 -3.14 39.50
C ASP A 269 -9.22 -4.68 39.63
N PRO A 270 -10.38 -5.33 39.84
CA PRO A 270 -10.49 -6.79 39.92
C PRO A 270 -9.85 -7.52 38.75
N LEU A 271 -9.90 -6.97 37.53
CA LEU A 271 -9.22 -7.57 36.37
C LEU A 271 -7.70 -7.60 36.55
N ILE A 272 -7.11 -6.53 37.06
CA ILE A 272 -5.66 -6.46 37.29
C ILE A 272 -5.24 -7.46 38.37
N VAL A 273 -6.07 -7.63 39.41
CA VAL A 273 -5.87 -8.66 40.43
C VAL A 273 -5.88 -10.06 39.79
N THR A 274 -6.91 -10.38 38.99
CA THR A 274 -7.02 -11.67 38.27
C THR A 274 -5.82 -11.92 37.35
N ILE A 275 -5.38 -10.92 36.60
CA ILE A 275 -4.18 -11.00 35.76
C ILE A 275 -2.94 -11.34 36.61
N GLY A 276 -2.82 -10.73 37.79
CA GLY A 276 -1.76 -11.02 38.76
C GLY A 276 -1.80 -12.47 39.26
N GLU A 277 -2.98 -12.99 39.57
CA GLU A 277 -3.16 -14.39 39.98
C GLU A 277 -2.78 -15.37 38.87
N ILE A 278 -3.20 -15.11 37.62
CA ILE A 278 -2.86 -15.96 36.48
C ILE A 278 -1.35 -15.93 36.21
N LYS A 279 -0.71 -14.77 36.36
CA LYS A 279 0.75 -14.63 36.27
C LYS A 279 1.47 -15.47 37.33
N ASN A 280 0.99 -15.44 38.58
CA ASN A 280 1.56 -16.23 39.66
C ASN A 280 1.39 -17.74 39.39
N TRP A 281 0.22 -18.14 38.91
CA TRP A 281 -0.05 -19.53 38.52
C TRP A 281 0.86 -20.00 37.37
N LEU A 282 1.05 -19.18 36.32
CA LEU A 282 2.00 -19.48 35.24
C LEU A 282 3.43 -19.66 35.77
N SER A 283 3.86 -18.80 36.70
CA SER A 283 5.19 -18.93 37.32
C SER A 283 5.34 -20.22 38.13
N GLN A 284 4.28 -20.70 38.79
CA GLN A 284 4.28 -21.99 39.48
C GLN A 284 4.32 -23.15 38.49
N ALA A 285 3.47 -23.14 37.46
CA ALA A 285 3.48 -24.14 36.40
C ALA A 285 4.83 -24.25 35.69
N ASP A 286 5.53 -23.12 35.50
CA ASP A 286 6.88 -23.08 34.93
C ASP A 286 7.93 -23.69 35.86
N ALA A 287 7.82 -23.44 37.17
CA ALA A 287 8.69 -24.04 38.16
C ALA A 287 8.48 -25.55 38.23
N ASP A 288 7.23 -26.00 38.23
CA ASP A 288 6.85 -27.42 38.26
C ASP A 288 7.29 -28.13 36.98
N GLY A 289 7.06 -27.52 35.81
CA GLY A 289 7.51 -28.05 34.52
C GLY A 289 9.04 -28.16 34.44
N LYS A 290 9.78 -27.17 34.97
CA LYS A 290 11.26 -27.24 35.06
C LYS A 290 11.71 -28.33 36.02
N ALA A 291 11.06 -28.47 37.18
CA ALA A 291 11.36 -29.51 38.14
C ALA A 291 11.10 -30.90 37.54
N GLN A 292 10.00 -31.08 36.82
CA GLN A 292 9.66 -32.34 36.15
C GLN A 292 10.64 -32.69 35.04
N ARG A 293 10.98 -31.75 34.15
CA ARG A 293 12.01 -31.98 33.11
C ARG A 293 13.36 -32.37 33.70
N LYS A 294 13.76 -31.74 34.82
CA LYS A 294 15.00 -32.07 35.52
C LYS A 294 14.96 -33.48 36.11
N LYS A 295 13.80 -33.91 36.65
CA LYS A 295 13.58 -35.30 37.10
C LYS A 295 13.68 -36.27 35.93
N ASP A 296 12.96 -36.03 34.84
CA ASP A 296 12.98 -36.88 33.65
C ASP A 296 14.38 -36.99 33.04
N GLU A 297 15.16 -35.91 33.04
CA GLU A 297 16.56 -35.93 32.59
C GLU A 297 17.44 -36.79 33.50
N LEU A 298 17.31 -36.65 34.83
CA LEU A 298 18.05 -37.45 35.80
C LEU A 298 17.71 -38.94 35.67
N ASP A 299 16.42 -39.26 35.48
CA ASP A 299 15.94 -40.63 35.25
C ASP A 299 16.51 -41.20 33.96
N ARG A 300 16.48 -40.45 32.86
CA ARG A 300 17.06 -40.87 31.58
C ARG A 300 18.57 -41.13 31.70
N ARG A 301 19.31 -40.23 32.37
CA ARG A 301 20.76 -40.41 32.61
C ARG A 301 21.03 -41.60 33.51
N PHE A 302 20.19 -41.84 34.51
CA PHE A 302 20.31 -43.02 35.38
C PHE A 302 20.13 -44.31 34.58
N MET A 303 19.10 -44.40 33.74
CA MET A 303 18.87 -45.56 32.89
C MET A 303 20.07 -45.82 31.94
N GLN A 304 20.62 -44.76 31.33
CA GLN A 304 21.83 -44.88 30.50
C GLN A 304 23.06 -45.35 31.29
N ALA A 305 23.21 -44.94 32.55
CA ALA A 305 24.32 -45.36 33.40
C ALA A 305 24.19 -46.84 33.82
N ILE A 306 22.97 -47.30 34.10
CA ILE A 306 22.66 -48.71 34.35
C ILE A 306 22.98 -49.56 33.12
N ASP A 307 22.56 -49.13 31.93
CA ASP A 307 22.82 -49.85 30.67
C ASP A 307 24.31 -49.97 30.37
N LYS A 308 25.10 -48.94 30.69
CA LYS A 308 26.56 -48.95 30.55
C LYS A 308 27.30 -49.67 31.68
N THR A 309 26.57 -50.21 32.67
CA THR A 309 27.12 -50.83 33.89
C THR A 309 28.05 -49.92 34.71
N ASP A 310 27.87 -48.60 34.61
CA ASP A 310 28.65 -47.61 35.36
C ASP A 310 28.05 -47.44 36.77
N LEU A 311 28.60 -48.21 37.72
CA LEU A 311 28.11 -48.24 39.09
C LEU A 311 28.29 -46.89 39.82
N GLU A 312 29.41 -46.21 39.63
CA GLU A 312 29.73 -44.98 40.35
C GLU A 312 28.81 -43.83 39.91
N LEU A 313 28.60 -43.69 38.60
CA LEU A 313 27.68 -42.70 38.05
C LEU A 313 26.23 -43.01 38.46
N SER A 314 25.83 -44.27 38.43
CA SER A 314 24.48 -44.71 38.84
C SER A 314 24.19 -44.41 40.31
N GLU A 315 25.14 -44.66 41.22
CA GLU A 315 24.99 -44.33 42.65
C GLU A 315 24.87 -42.82 42.88
N LYS A 316 25.68 -42.02 42.17
CA LYS A 316 25.63 -40.56 42.25
C LYS A 316 24.29 -40.00 41.76
N LEU A 317 23.74 -40.56 40.69
CA LEU A 317 22.45 -40.15 40.13
C LEU A 317 21.27 -40.54 41.03
N VAL A 318 21.28 -41.74 41.63
CA VAL A 318 20.26 -42.13 42.62
C VAL A 318 20.28 -41.20 43.82
N ARG A 319 21.44 -40.88 44.40
CA ARG A 319 21.52 -39.92 45.51
C ARG A 319 20.94 -38.54 45.14
N ARG A 320 21.16 -38.07 43.91
CA ARG A 320 20.58 -36.81 43.42
C ARG A 320 19.07 -36.89 43.24
N LEU A 321 18.56 -38.01 42.75
CA LEU A 321 17.13 -38.28 42.69
C LEU A 321 16.52 -38.38 44.11
N GLU A 322 17.24 -38.93 45.10
CA GLU A 322 16.76 -39.03 46.50
C GLU A 322 16.67 -37.64 47.14
N GLN A 323 17.69 -36.81 46.92
CA GLN A 323 17.66 -35.40 47.33
C GLN A 323 16.54 -34.60 46.66
N ALA A 324 16.15 -34.99 45.45
CA ALA A 324 14.99 -34.42 44.74
C ALA A 324 13.65 -35.08 45.13
N GLY A 325 13.63 -36.02 46.09
CA GLY A 325 12.44 -36.74 46.53
C GLY A 325 11.80 -37.63 45.46
N SER A 326 12.56 -38.07 44.46
CA SER A 326 12.04 -38.62 43.21
C SER A 326 12.51 -40.04 42.88
N VAL A 327 13.13 -40.76 43.81
CA VAL A 327 13.58 -42.14 43.55
C VAL A 327 12.44 -43.14 43.70
N SER A 328 12.19 -43.90 42.63
CA SER A 328 11.29 -45.04 42.65
C SER A 328 11.95 -46.30 43.22
N ASP A 329 11.13 -47.21 43.77
CA ASP A 329 11.61 -48.52 44.24
C ASP A 329 12.19 -49.38 43.10
N VAL A 330 11.77 -49.14 41.86
CA VAL A 330 12.32 -49.78 40.67
C VAL A 330 13.79 -49.41 40.49
N GLN A 331 14.12 -48.12 40.60
CA GLN A 331 15.49 -47.62 40.47
C GLN A 331 16.40 -48.15 41.58
N LYS A 332 15.91 -48.20 42.83
CA LYS A 332 16.64 -48.82 43.96
C LYS A 332 16.94 -50.29 43.71
N LYS A 333 15.96 -51.05 43.22
CA LYS A 333 16.14 -52.47 42.86
C LYS A 333 17.12 -52.66 41.70
N GLN A 334 17.07 -51.81 40.68
CA GLN A 334 18.01 -51.85 39.54
C GLN A 334 19.46 -51.57 39.98
N LEU A 335 19.66 -50.56 40.83
CA LEU A 335 20.99 -50.26 41.40
C LEU A 335 21.52 -51.44 42.25
N MET A 336 20.65 -52.08 43.03
CA MET A 336 21.02 -53.26 43.82
C MET A 336 21.45 -54.44 42.94
N ARG A 337 20.74 -54.68 41.82
CA ARG A 337 21.13 -55.69 40.83
C ARG A 337 22.48 -55.36 40.19
N LEU A 338 22.71 -54.10 39.83
CA LEU A 338 23.99 -53.68 39.26
C LEU A 338 25.15 -53.86 40.26
N ARG A 339 24.94 -53.51 41.54
CA ARG A 339 25.91 -53.78 42.61
C ARG A 339 26.27 -55.26 42.70
N GLN A 340 25.27 -56.14 42.66
CA GLN A 340 25.48 -57.59 42.70
C GLN A 340 26.25 -58.09 41.46
N GLN A 341 25.94 -57.58 40.26
CA GLN A 341 26.64 -57.93 39.02
C GLN A 341 28.10 -57.49 39.03
N VAL A 342 28.40 -56.24 39.41
CA VAL A 342 29.77 -55.73 39.48
C VAL A 342 30.57 -56.46 40.56
N ALA A 343 29.96 -56.76 41.72
CA ALA A 343 30.60 -57.54 42.78
C ALA A 343 30.89 -58.98 42.34
N ALA A 344 29.96 -59.63 41.62
CA ALA A 344 30.17 -60.96 41.05
C ALA A 344 31.27 -60.95 39.97
N GLY A 345 31.32 -59.91 39.13
CA GLY A 345 32.37 -59.72 38.13
C GLY A 345 33.75 -59.53 38.76
N LYS A 346 33.85 -58.73 39.83
CA LYS A 346 35.10 -58.58 40.61
C LYS A 346 35.53 -59.89 41.28
N LYS A 347 34.60 -60.63 41.91
CA LYS A 347 34.88 -61.93 42.52
C LYS A 347 35.33 -62.99 41.50
N ARG A 348 34.75 -63.00 40.30
CA ARG A 348 35.22 -63.89 39.22
C ARG A 348 36.63 -63.50 38.77
N LYS A 349 36.91 -62.20 38.56
CA LYS A 349 38.26 -61.76 38.21
C LYS A 349 39.29 -62.10 39.28
N THR A 350 39.00 -61.88 40.56
CA THR A 350 39.92 -62.27 41.65
C THR A 350 40.04 -63.79 41.79
N MET A 351 38.97 -64.55 41.60
CA MET A 351 39.02 -66.02 41.59
C MET A 351 39.83 -66.55 40.40
N PHE A 352 39.71 -65.97 39.20
CA PHE A 352 40.56 -66.34 38.06
C PHE A 352 42.03 -65.97 38.27
N ILE A 353 42.31 -64.84 38.93
CA ILE A 353 43.69 -64.48 39.30
C ILE A 353 44.23 -65.47 40.34
N VAL A 354 43.44 -65.84 41.35
CA VAL A 354 43.85 -66.79 42.41
C VAL A 354 43.96 -68.22 41.88
N LEU A 355 43.05 -68.68 41.02
CA LEU A 355 43.19 -69.99 40.35
C LEU A 355 44.39 -69.98 39.39
N GLY A 356 44.64 -68.87 38.71
CA GLY A 356 45.83 -68.69 37.88
C GLY A 356 47.13 -68.80 38.69
N THR A 357 47.20 -68.16 39.86
CA THR A 357 48.37 -68.25 40.73
C THR A 357 48.52 -69.63 41.38
N VAL A 358 47.44 -70.27 41.82
CA VAL A 358 47.47 -71.63 42.37
C VAL A 358 47.83 -72.66 41.30
N GLY A 359 47.36 -72.49 40.07
CA GLY A 359 47.74 -73.32 38.93
C GLY A 359 49.23 -73.24 38.62
N ILE A 360 49.82 -72.04 38.66
CA ILE A 360 51.26 -71.85 38.47
C ILE A 360 52.07 -72.51 39.61
N ILE A 361 51.60 -72.41 40.86
CA ILE A 361 52.27 -73.03 42.01
C ILE A 361 52.17 -74.57 41.95
N ALA A 362 51.01 -75.12 41.57
CA ALA A 362 50.85 -76.57 41.43
C ALA A 362 51.73 -77.14 40.31
N LEU A 363 51.90 -76.41 39.19
CA LEU A 363 52.80 -76.78 38.10
C LEU A 363 54.28 -76.72 38.52
N ALA A 364 54.65 -75.75 39.37
CA ALA A 364 55.99 -75.67 39.93
C ALA A 364 56.26 -76.84 40.90
N VAL A 365 55.28 -77.24 41.71
CA VAL A 365 55.43 -78.35 42.67
C VAL A 365 55.50 -79.71 41.95
N THR A 366 54.72 -79.95 40.89
CA THR A 366 54.85 -81.18 40.09
C THR A 366 56.18 -81.26 39.35
N LEU A 367 56.71 -80.14 38.85
CA LEU A 367 58.06 -80.09 38.27
C LEU A 367 59.15 -80.43 39.28
N VAL A 368 59.02 -79.99 40.53
CA VAL A 368 59.97 -80.32 41.60
C VAL A 368 59.88 -81.79 42.01
N ILE A 369 58.67 -82.36 42.06
CA ILE A 369 58.48 -83.79 42.40
C ILE A 369 58.98 -84.72 41.27
N ILE A 370 58.94 -84.29 40.00
CA ILE A 370 59.49 -85.08 38.88
C ILE A 370 61.04 -85.01 38.85
N MET A 371 61.66 -84.05 39.54
CA MET A 371 63.13 -83.90 39.62
C MET A 371 63.78 -84.55 40.86
N LEU A 372 62.98 -85.10 41.78
CA LEU A 372 63.43 -85.89 42.95
C LEU A 372 63.18 -87.37 42.72
#